data_AF-A0A0S8HVN5-F1
#
_entry.id   AF-A0A0S8HVN5-F1
#
_cell.length_a   1.000
_cell.length_b   1.000
_cell.length_c   1.000
_cell.angle_alpha   90.00
_cell.angle_beta   90.00
_cell.angle_gamma   90.00
#
_symmetry.space_group_name_H-M   'P 1'
#
loop_
_entity.id
_entity.type
_entity.pdbx_description
1 polymer ?
#
loop_
_entity_poly.entity_id
_entity_poly.type
_entity_poly.pdbx_seq_one_letter_code
_entity_poly.pdbx_strand_id
1 'polypeptide(L)'
;MGSWPLLLYPKTRALSHRFADRSKGSGLKWVFLIALALGFWVFTFFIFQKVLVYFRSIELFGDLLNSRLLSMMLLTFFSILLFSNLVSSLSTFFLSDDLNLILCRPVPQEQVYYARLAETLGYTSWMVILFAFPVFLAYGWVYGASWKFYANLLAAILPFLFIPAALGSMLAMLLVNIFPARRTKDILLLLSILLVAGLYFLFRFLQPEKLTNPDSFAGLVEYMTALAAPSWSFLPSFWFAESVTPYLQATDSQAGFYQACLWSTAGALGVIGSWVSRALFFPGWTKSQEARKAYLARVPFFNRLLRAASRPLHPQARALAIKDGKTFFRDTTQWSQLILLTALVVVYLYNFSVLPLDQTPMPSFFLQNLFSFLNLGLAGFVLSAVAGRFVFPGVSQEGFSFWIIRSSPLSLRTFLWSKFWTGLIPLLLLAGTLIFLSNWLLKVTPFMMAVSSVTILFITCGVVGLAVGIGALYPQFRLENTARMAWGMGGAIFMIISMIFIGGVVLLEAWPVYTLFMAKFHHRSLSDLQWAGILASFAGVVLLIGLATFLPMRLGLKKLQEMDF
;
A
#
# COMPACT_ATOMS: atom_id res chain seq x y z
N MET A 1 19.53 6.62 -35.53
CA MET A 1 18.23 6.08 -35.04
C MET A 1 18.37 5.84 -33.54
N GLY A 2 17.94 6.80 -32.73
CA GLY A 2 18.07 6.71 -31.28
C GLY A 2 16.90 5.95 -30.68
N SER A 3 17.13 4.70 -30.32
CA SER A 3 16.13 3.86 -29.68
C SER A 3 16.18 4.13 -28.17
N TRP A 4 15.25 4.97 -27.68
CA TRP A 4 14.98 5.14 -26.23
C TRP A 4 14.86 3.80 -25.46
N PRO A 5 14.45 2.65 -26.05
CA PRO A 5 14.50 1.36 -25.37
C PRO A 5 15.90 0.93 -24.93
N LEU A 6 16.98 1.41 -25.57
CA LEU A 6 18.36 1.12 -25.16
C LEU A 6 18.69 1.67 -23.77
N LEU A 7 18.07 2.77 -23.36
CA LEU A 7 18.23 3.33 -22.00
C LEU A 7 17.61 2.42 -20.94
N LEU A 8 16.60 1.63 -21.32
CA LEU A 8 15.95 0.66 -20.43
C LEU A 8 16.67 -0.69 -20.39
N TYR A 9 17.58 -0.95 -21.34
CA TYR A 9 18.27 -2.24 -21.48
C TYR A 9 19.02 -2.72 -20.21
N PRO A 10 19.75 -1.87 -19.48
CA PRO A 10 20.41 -2.31 -18.24
C PRO A 10 19.39 -2.76 -17.18
N LYS A 11 18.23 -2.10 -17.11
CA LYS A 11 17.16 -2.45 -16.16
C LYS A 11 16.43 -3.73 -16.57
N THR A 12 16.16 -3.92 -17.86
CA THR A 12 15.55 -5.17 -18.35
C THR A 12 16.51 -6.36 -18.19
N ARG A 13 17.82 -6.17 -18.40
CA ARG A 13 18.83 -7.18 -18.05
C ARG A 13 18.91 -7.43 -16.54
N ALA A 14 18.89 -6.40 -15.71
CA ALA A 14 18.90 -6.59 -14.26
C ALA A 14 17.66 -7.38 -13.77
N LEU A 15 16.50 -7.12 -14.37
CA LEU A 15 15.28 -7.91 -14.16
C LEU A 15 15.48 -9.36 -14.65
N SER A 16 15.91 -9.57 -15.89
CA SER A 16 16.09 -10.92 -16.44
C SER A 16 17.09 -11.76 -15.66
N HIS A 17 18.19 -11.16 -15.17
CA HIS A 17 19.14 -11.83 -14.29
C HIS A 17 18.52 -12.19 -12.93
N ARG A 18 17.65 -11.33 -12.37
CA ARG A 18 16.88 -11.67 -11.15
C ARG A 18 15.91 -12.83 -11.38
N PHE A 19 15.31 -12.93 -12.56
CA PHE A 19 14.46 -14.06 -12.94
C PHE A 19 15.28 -15.34 -13.20
N ALA A 20 16.48 -15.20 -13.77
CA ALA A 20 17.37 -16.30 -14.14
C ALA A 20 18.24 -16.82 -12.99
N ASP A 21 18.24 -16.16 -11.83
CA ASP A 21 19.03 -16.58 -10.67
C ASP A 21 18.50 -17.92 -10.10
N ARG A 22 19.15 -19.01 -10.51
CA ARG A 22 18.83 -20.41 -10.17
C ARG A 22 19.44 -20.81 -8.82
N SER A 23 19.38 -19.94 -7.82
CA SER A 23 19.69 -20.35 -6.44
C SER A 23 18.72 -21.47 -5.99
N LYS A 24 19.22 -22.47 -5.24
CA LYS A 24 18.40 -23.59 -4.75
C LYS A 24 17.15 -23.04 -4.03
N GLY A 25 15.97 -23.39 -4.56
CA GLY A 25 14.67 -22.94 -4.06
C GLY A 25 14.04 -21.74 -4.78
N SER A 26 14.64 -21.17 -5.85
CA SER A 26 14.01 -20.07 -6.60
C SER A 26 12.77 -20.49 -7.41
N GLY A 27 12.71 -21.74 -7.90
CA GLY A 27 11.56 -22.26 -8.63
C GLY A 27 10.29 -22.34 -7.78
N LEU A 28 10.37 -22.90 -6.57
CA LEU A 28 9.23 -22.99 -5.64
C LEU A 28 8.67 -21.59 -5.28
N LYS A 29 9.55 -20.58 -5.20
CA LYS A 29 9.19 -19.20 -4.90
C LYS A 29 8.38 -18.55 -6.02
N TRP A 30 8.74 -18.80 -7.29
CA TRP A 30 7.97 -18.30 -8.44
C TRP A 30 6.61 -18.98 -8.56
N VAL A 31 6.57 -20.30 -8.37
CA VAL A 31 5.31 -21.06 -8.34
C VAL A 31 4.36 -20.49 -7.30
N PHE A 32 4.87 -20.21 -6.10
CA PHE A 32 4.08 -19.61 -5.03
C PHE A 32 3.55 -18.21 -5.38
N LEU A 33 4.39 -17.31 -5.93
CA LEU A 33 3.95 -15.96 -6.32
C LEU A 33 2.91 -15.98 -7.44
N ILE A 34 3.07 -16.86 -8.42
CA ILE A 34 2.10 -17.06 -9.50
C ILE A 34 0.80 -17.61 -8.92
N ALA A 35 0.87 -18.60 -8.01
CA ALA A 35 -0.31 -19.14 -7.34
C ALA A 35 -1.05 -18.07 -6.53
N LEU A 36 -0.33 -17.17 -5.83
CA LEU A 36 -0.94 -16.06 -5.10
C LEU A 36 -1.62 -15.06 -6.05
N ALA A 37 -0.98 -14.69 -7.15
CA ALA A 37 -1.55 -13.79 -8.15
C ALA A 37 -2.80 -14.40 -8.82
N LEU A 38 -2.75 -15.68 -9.18
CA LEU A 38 -3.89 -16.42 -9.72
C LEU A 38 -5.01 -16.56 -8.70
N GLY A 39 -4.68 -16.87 -7.44
CA GLY A 39 -5.67 -16.93 -6.35
C GLY A 39 -6.37 -15.59 -6.14
N PHE A 40 -5.62 -14.48 -6.18
CA PHE A 40 -6.17 -13.13 -6.14
C PHE A 40 -7.09 -12.84 -7.34
N TRP A 41 -6.71 -13.27 -8.55
CA TRP A 41 -7.56 -13.14 -9.75
C TRP A 41 -8.86 -13.92 -9.64
N VAL A 42 -8.80 -15.19 -9.24
CA VAL A 42 -9.98 -16.04 -9.06
C VAL A 42 -10.91 -15.45 -8.00
N PHE A 43 -10.36 -15.02 -6.86
CA PHE A 43 -11.12 -14.39 -5.79
C PHE A 43 -11.81 -13.11 -6.24
N THR A 44 -11.07 -12.20 -6.89
CA THR A 44 -11.61 -10.93 -7.38
C THR A 44 -12.67 -11.15 -8.46
N PHE A 45 -12.41 -12.06 -9.41
CA PHE A 45 -13.36 -12.45 -10.44
C PHE A 45 -14.67 -12.96 -9.83
N PHE A 46 -14.60 -13.88 -8.86
CA PHE A 46 -15.78 -14.46 -8.23
C PHE A 46 -16.61 -13.42 -7.46
N ILE A 47 -15.97 -12.51 -6.73
CA ILE A 47 -16.67 -11.43 -6.03
C ILE A 47 -17.39 -10.53 -7.03
N PHE A 48 -16.71 -10.05 -8.06
CA PHE A 48 -17.32 -9.15 -9.03
C PHE A 48 -18.41 -9.86 -9.84
N GLN A 49 -18.20 -11.12 -10.23
CA GLN A 49 -19.24 -11.94 -10.85
C GLN A 49 -20.49 -12.00 -9.97
N LYS A 50 -20.35 -12.28 -8.65
CA LYS A 50 -21.49 -12.33 -7.72
C LYS A 50 -22.20 -10.98 -7.61
N VAL A 51 -21.47 -9.89 -7.48
CA VAL A 51 -22.04 -8.53 -7.40
C VAL A 51 -22.78 -8.16 -8.68
N LEU A 52 -22.19 -8.41 -9.85
CA LEU A 52 -22.78 -8.09 -11.15
C LEU A 52 -24.04 -8.92 -11.44
N VAL A 53 -24.03 -10.21 -11.08
CA VAL A 53 -25.21 -11.08 -11.19
C VAL A 53 -26.32 -10.62 -10.24
N TYR A 54 -25.97 -10.24 -9.00
CA TYR A 54 -26.93 -9.69 -8.04
C TYR A 54 -27.56 -8.39 -8.57
N PHE A 55 -26.77 -7.45 -9.07
CA PHE A 55 -27.31 -6.22 -9.67
C PHE A 55 -28.17 -6.50 -10.89
N ARG A 56 -27.78 -7.43 -11.75
CA ARG A 56 -28.59 -7.83 -12.91
C ARG A 56 -29.92 -8.49 -12.53
N SER A 57 -30.01 -9.13 -11.35
CA SER A 57 -31.27 -9.70 -10.86
C SER A 57 -32.31 -8.65 -10.46
N ILE A 58 -31.92 -7.38 -10.33
CA ILE A 58 -32.83 -6.27 -10.08
C ILE A 58 -33.44 -5.84 -11.42
N GLU A 59 -34.72 -6.17 -11.62
CA GLU A 59 -35.48 -5.81 -12.83
C GLU A 59 -35.42 -4.30 -13.10
N LEU A 60 -35.31 -3.92 -14.39
CA LEU A 60 -35.24 -2.55 -14.92
C LEU A 60 -33.97 -1.72 -14.57
N PHE A 61 -33.32 -1.94 -13.41
CA PHE A 61 -32.20 -1.10 -12.94
C PHE A 61 -30.81 -1.73 -13.07
N GLY A 62 -30.74 -3.06 -13.19
CA GLY A 62 -29.48 -3.79 -13.09
C GLY A 62 -28.39 -3.36 -14.07
N ASP A 63 -28.72 -3.13 -15.34
CA ASP A 63 -27.74 -2.74 -16.35
C ASP A 63 -27.22 -1.31 -16.17
N LEU A 64 -28.10 -0.38 -15.77
CA LEU A 64 -27.70 0.99 -15.48
C LEU A 64 -26.77 1.04 -14.26
N LEU A 65 -27.06 0.23 -13.24
CA LEU A 65 -26.26 0.14 -12.03
C LEU A 65 -24.88 -0.49 -12.31
N ASN A 66 -24.82 -1.51 -13.16
CA ASN A 66 -23.58 -2.14 -13.59
C ASN A 66 -22.70 -1.19 -14.43
N SER A 67 -23.30 -0.42 -15.35
CA SER A 67 -22.59 0.62 -16.11
C SER A 67 -22.11 1.75 -15.20
N ARG A 68 -22.89 2.12 -14.18
CA ARG A 68 -22.46 3.11 -13.18
C ARG A 68 -21.29 2.59 -12.35
N LEU A 69 -21.35 1.34 -11.90
CA LEU A 69 -20.25 0.70 -11.17
C LEU A 69 -18.96 0.68 -12.00
N LEU A 70 -19.06 0.38 -13.29
CA LEU A 70 -17.94 0.42 -14.24
C LEU A 70 -17.32 1.82 -14.30
N SER A 71 -18.16 2.85 -14.51
CA SER A 71 -17.72 4.25 -14.57
C SER A 71 -17.08 4.73 -13.25
N MET A 72 -17.65 4.36 -12.11
CA MET A 72 -17.10 4.68 -10.79
C MET A 72 -15.74 4.00 -10.55
N MET A 73 -15.61 2.74 -10.97
CA MET A 73 -14.35 2.00 -10.90
C MET A 73 -13.28 2.65 -11.78
N LEU A 74 -13.61 2.98 -13.03
CA LEU A 74 -12.68 3.61 -13.98
C LEU A 74 -12.25 5.01 -13.51
N LEU A 75 -13.18 5.80 -12.98
CA LEU A 75 -12.85 7.10 -12.39
C LEU A 75 -11.87 6.93 -11.21
N THR A 76 -12.12 5.94 -10.34
CA THR A 76 -11.25 5.62 -9.21
C THR A 76 -9.85 5.20 -9.67
N PHE A 77 -9.74 4.33 -10.68
CA PHE A 77 -8.46 3.95 -11.26
C PHE A 77 -7.75 5.15 -11.88
N PHE A 78 -8.45 6.00 -12.63
CA PHE A 78 -7.87 7.19 -13.24
C PHE A 78 -7.29 8.13 -12.17
N SER A 79 -8.04 8.42 -11.10
CA SER A 79 -7.59 9.28 -10.01
C SER A 79 -6.37 8.72 -9.28
N ILE A 80 -6.39 7.41 -8.93
CA ILE A 80 -5.26 6.75 -8.27
C ILE A 80 -4.05 6.72 -9.20
N LEU A 81 -4.22 6.42 -10.48
CA LEU A 81 -3.14 6.42 -11.46
C LEU A 81 -2.54 7.82 -11.64
N LEU A 82 -3.36 8.86 -11.77
CA LEU A 82 -2.87 10.23 -11.94
C LEU A 82 -2.01 10.64 -10.75
N PHE A 83 -2.51 10.40 -9.53
CA PHE A 83 -1.78 10.70 -8.31
C PHE A 83 -0.49 9.87 -8.21
N SER A 84 -0.58 8.55 -8.39
CA SER A 84 0.56 7.64 -8.31
C SER A 84 1.64 7.98 -9.34
N ASN A 85 1.25 8.35 -10.56
CA ASN A 85 2.16 8.79 -11.61
C ASN A 85 2.81 10.13 -11.30
N LEU A 86 2.09 11.09 -10.70
CA LEU A 86 2.69 12.35 -10.26
C LEU A 86 3.79 12.09 -9.21
N VAL A 87 3.53 11.26 -8.20
CA VAL A 87 4.52 10.89 -7.17
C VAL A 87 5.70 10.12 -7.75
N SER A 88 5.41 9.11 -8.56
CA SER A 88 6.44 8.23 -9.12
C SER A 88 7.32 8.99 -10.12
N SER A 89 6.75 9.94 -10.87
CA SER A 89 7.50 10.79 -11.80
C SER A 89 8.56 11.64 -11.08
N LEU A 90 8.29 12.14 -9.87
CA LEU A 90 9.32 12.85 -9.08
C LEU A 90 10.53 11.95 -8.81
N SER A 91 10.27 10.68 -8.50
CA SER A 91 11.32 9.70 -8.20
C SER A 91 12.10 9.29 -9.46
N THR A 92 11.42 9.05 -10.57
CA THR A 92 12.05 8.55 -11.81
C THR A 92 12.73 9.66 -12.61
N PHE A 93 12.16 10.86 -12.68
CA PHE A 93 12.71 11.97 -13.48
C PHE A 93 13.74 12.82 -12.74
N PHE A 94 13.66 12.96 -11.41
CA PHE A 94 14.52 13.93 -10.68
C PHE A 94 15.45 13.30 -9.63
N LEU A 95 15.07 12.17 -9.04
CA LEU A 95 15.79 11.58 -7.88
C LEU A 95 16.55 10.29 -8.20
N SER A 96 16.45 9.78 -9.42
CA SER A 96 17.09 8.52 -9.82
C SER A 96 18.60 8.69 -9.99
N ASP A 97 19.42 7.84 -9.36
CA ASP A 97 20.89 7.99 -9.34
C ASP A 97 21.54 7.77 -10.72
N ASP A 98 20.91 6.96 -11.57
CA ASP A 98 21.29 6.73 -12.96
C ASP A 98 21.18 7.99 -13.85
N LEU A 99 20.45 9.04 -13.42
CA LEU A 99 20.35 10.31 -14.15
C LEU A 99 21.72 10.96 -14.32
N ASN A 100 22.59 10.87 -13.31
CA ASN A 100 23.93 11.44 -13.39
C ASN A 100 24.74 10.82 -14.55
N LEU A 101 24.56 9.52 -14.80
CA LEU A 101 25.23 8.83 -15.90
C LEU A 101 24.57 9.09 -17.26
N ILE A 102 23.24 9.18 -17.29
CA ILE A 102 22.47 9.40 -18.54
C ILE A 102 22.67 10.82 -19.06
N LEU A 103 22.67 11.82 -18.17
CA LEU A 103 22.81 13.23 -18.56
C LEU A 103 24.22 13.61 -19.00
N CYS A 104 25.24 12.83 -18.64
CA CYS A 104 26.60 13.00 -19.15
C CYS A 104 26.80 12.45 -20.57
N ARG A 105 25.84 11.70 -21.12
CA ARG A 105 25.91 11.15 -22.49
C ARG A 105 25.19 12.07 -23.47
N PRO A 106 25.58 12.09 -24.76
CA PRO A 106 24.92 12.88 -25.80
C PRO A 106 23.59 12.24 -26.23
N VAL A 107 22.67 12.05 -25.28
CA VAL A 107 21.32 11.51 -25.51
C VAL A 107 20.36 12.69 -25.59
N PRO A 108 19.53 12.80 -26.64
CA PRO A 108 18.56 13.88 -26.73
C PRO A 108 17.51 13.76 -25.62
N GLN A 109 17.09 14.90 -25.07
CA GLN A 109 16.17 14.97 -23.93
C GLN A 109 14.83 14.25 -24.19
N GLU A 110 14.35 14.24 -25.43
CA GLU A 110 13.13 13.53 -25.83
C GLU A 110 13.23 12.03 -25.59
N GLN A 111 14.40 11.42 -25.83
CA GLN A 111 14.60 9.98 -25.57
C GLN A 111 14.64 9.69 -24.07
N VAL A 112 15.21 10.61 -23.28
CA VAL A 112 15.17 10.50 -21.82
C VAL A 112 13.72 10.59 -21.33
N TYR A 113 12.93 11.52 -21.87
CA TYR A 113 11.51 11.64 -21.55
C TYR A 113 10.74 10.34 -21.81
N TYR A 114 10.79 9.80 -23.04
CA TYR A 114 10.05 8.58 -23.37
C TYR A 114 10.54 7.35 -22.57
N ALA A 115 11.85 7.23 -22.33
CA ALA A 115 12.38 6.15 -21.48
C ALA A 115 11.86 6.25 -20.04
N ARG A 116 11.86 7.44 -19.44
CA ARG A 116 11.35 7.65 -18.07
C ARG A 116 9.84 7.56 -17.98
N LEU A 117 9.12 7.99 -19.00
CA LEU A 117 7.68 7.83 -19.08
C LEU A 117 7.29 6.35 -19.14
N ALA A 118 7.95 5.56 -19.98
CA ALA A 118 7.74 4.12 -20.07
C ALA A 118 8.10 3.40 -18.75
N GLU A 119 9.21 3.80 -18.12
CA GLU A 119 9.60 3.30 -16.79
C GLU A 119 8.52 3.61 -15.75
N THR A 120 8.03 4.85 -15.72
CA THR A 120 7.01 5.29 -14.75
C THR A 120 5.69 4.57 -14.99
N LEU A 121 5.24 4.45 -16.25
CA LEU A 121 4.03 3.74 -16.64
C LEU A 121 4.07 2.27 -16.19
N GLY A 122 5.18 1.57 -16.45
CA GLY A 122 5.34 0.19 -16.00
C GLY A 122 5.24 0.04 -14.48
N TYR A 123 5.86 0.96 -13.72
CA TYR A 123 5.86 0.89 -12.25
C TYR A 123 4.55 1.28 -11.58
N THR A 124 3.74 2.15 -12.18
CA THR A 124 2.49 2.62 -11.58
C THR A 124 1.28 1.82 -12.03
N SER A 125 1.28 1.31 -13.27
CA SER A 125 0.12 0.66 -13.86
C SER A 125 -0.04 -0.81 -13.49
N TRP A 126 1.03 -1.51 -13.06
CA TRP A 126 0.96 -2.96 -12.86
C TRP A 126 -0.10 -3.39 -11.83
N MET A 127 -0.28 -2.65 -10.74
CA MET A 127 -1.30 -2.97 -9.72
C MET A 127 -2.71 -2.79 -10.27
N VAL A 128 -2.94 -1.73 -11.05
CA VAL A 128 -4.25 -1.47 -11.64
C VAL A 128 -4.56 -2.53 -12.69
N ILE A 129 -3.60 -2.95 -13.51
CA ILE A 129 -3.79 -4.07 -14.44
C ILE A 129 -4.12 -5.35 -13.67
N LEU A 130 -3.38 -5.66 -12.59
CA LEU A 130 -3.60 -6.85 -11.77
C LEU A 130 -5.02 -6.90 -11.20
N PHE A 131 -5.58 -5.76 -10.77
CA PHE A 131 -6.94 -5.68 -10.23
C PHE A 131 -8.01 -5.57 -11.33
N ALA A 132 -7.81 -4.72 -12.33
CA ALA A 132 -8.83 -4.41 -13.33
C ALA A 132 -9.08 -5.58 -14.29
N PHE A 133 -8.06 -6.36 -14.61
CA PHE A 133 -8.17 -7.49 -15.54
C PHE A 133 -9.23 -8.53 -15.12
N PRO A 134 -9.20 -9.14 -13.91
CA PRO A 134 -10.24 -10.08 -13.49
C PRO A 134 -11.64 -9.43 -13.41
N VAL A 135 -11.73 -8.12 -13.12
CA VAL A 135 -13.01 -7.41 -13.10
C VAL A 135 -13.60 -7.28 -14.50
N PHE A 136 -12.81 -6.86 -15.49
CA PHE A 136 -13.30 -6.77 -16.87
C PHE A 136 -13.65 -8.14 -17.46
N LEU A 137 -12.92 -9.20 -17.09
CA LEU A 137 -13.30 -10.57 -17.43
C LEU A 137 -14.65 -10.96 -16.82
N ALA A 138 -14.93 -10.56 -15.57
CA ALA A 138 -16.23 -10.80 -14.95
C ALA A 138 -17.37 -10.08 -15.70
N TYR A 139 -17.16 -8.84 -16.13
CA TYR A 139 -18.12 -8.12 -17.00
C TYR A 139 -18.35 -8.87 -18.33
N GLY A 140 -17.28 -9.27 -19.02
CA GLY A 140 -17.38 -10.02 -20.26
C GLY A 140 -18.12 -11.35 -20.11
N TRP A 141 -17.92 -12.05 -18.99
CA TRP A 141 -18.58 -13.31 -18.68
C TRP A 141 -20.07 -13.14 -18.34
N VAL A 142 -20.42 -12.18 -17.48
CA VAL A 142 -21.82 -11.95 -17.03
C VAL A 142 -22.72 -11.47 -18.17
N TYR A 143 -22.17 -10.66 -19.08
CA TYR A 143 -22.89 -10.13 -20.24
C TYR A 143 -22.84 -11.03 -21.48
N GLY A 144 -22.10 -12.15 -21.45
CA GLY A 144 -21.95 -13.04 -22.60
C GLY A 144 -21.25 -12.37 -23.79
N ALA A 145 -20.26 -11.52 -23.52
CA ALA A 145 -19.65 -10.66 -24.50
C ALA A 145 -18.84 -11.42 -25.57
N SER A 146 -18.90 -10.94 -26.81
CA SER A 146 -18.16 -11.50 -27.94
C SER A 146 -16.65 -11.23 -27.88
N TRP A 147 -15.84 -11.92 -28.70
CA TRP A 147 -14.39 -11.68 -28.79
C TRP A 147 -14.03 -10.21 -29.10
N LYS A 148 -14.90 -9.49 -29.83
CA LYS A 148 -14.71 -8.06 -30.16
C LYS A 148 -14.61 -7.19 -28.90
N PHE A 149 -15.33 -7.53 -27.84
CA PHE A 149 -15.25 -6.85 -26.55
C PHE A 149 -13.83 -6.91 -25.96
N TYR A 150 -13.24 -8.11 -25.91
CA TYR A 150 -11.90 -8.29 -25.33
C TYR A 150 -10.81 -7.59 -26.14
N ALA A 151 -10.92 -7.58 -27.47
CA ALA A 151 -10.00 -6.86 -28.34
C ALA A 151 -10.11 -5.33 -28.13
N ASN A 152 -11.33 -4.79 -28.09
CA ASN A 152 -11.56 -3.37 -27.84
C ASN A 152 -11.10 -2.94 -26.44
N LEU A 153 -11.38 -3.77 -25.43
CA LEU A 153 -10.92 -3.58 -24.06
C LEU A 153 -9.39 -3.46 -23.98
N LEU A 154 -8.66 -4.38 -24.61
CA LEU A 154 -7.19 -4.34 -24.65
C LEU A 154 -6.70 -3.03 -25.30
N ALA A 155 -7.34 -2.63 -26.40
CA ALA A 155 -7.02 -1.40 -27.11
C ALA A 155 -7.34 -0.14 -26.29
N ALA A 156 -8.35 -0.17 -25.40
CA ALA A 156 -8.75 0.94 -24.55
C ALA A 156 -7.86 1.08 -23.30
N ILE A 157 -7.37 -0.03 -22.74
CA ILE A 157 -6.51 -0.04 -21.54
C ILE A 157 -5.19 0.69 -21.81
N LEU A 158 -4.57 0.48 -22.98
CA LEU A 158 -3.28 1.10 -23.31
C LEU A 158 -3.29 2.64 -23.21
N PRO A 159 -4.16 3.37 -23.96
CA PRO A 159 -4.22 4.83 -23.83
C PRO A 159 -4.73 5.28 -22.46
N PHE A 160 -5.64 4.53 -21.83
CA PHE A 160 -6.16 4.85 -20.50
C PHE A 160 -5.07 4.84 -19.42
N LEU A 161 -4.07 3.96 -19.52
CA LEU A 161 -2.91 3.94 -18.63
C LEU A 161 -1.89 5.03 -18.99
N PHE A 162 -1.72 5.32 -20.27
CA PHE A 162 -0.75 6.30 -20.76
C PHE A 162 -1.12 7.75 -20.41
N ILE A 163 -2.39 8.13 -20.55
CA ILE A 163 -2.89 9.49 -20.28
C ILE A 163 -2.51 9.99 -18.87
N PRO A 164 -2.84 9.29 -17.77
CA PRO A 164 -2.47 9.73 -16.42
C PRO A 164 -0.96 9.69 -16.17
N ALA A 165 -0.20 8.82 -16.85
CA ALA A 165 1.25 8.81 -16.77
C ALA A 165 1.87 10.07 -17.39
N ALA A 166 1.43 10.45 -18.59
CA ALA A 166 1.88 11.66 -19.27
C ALA A 166 1.49 12.91 -18.47
N LEU A 167 0.22 13.04 -18.07
CA LEU A 167 -0.26 14.16 -17.24
C LEU A 167 0.47 14.25 -15.90
N GLY A 168 0.62 13.13 -15.19
CA GLY A 168 1.33 13.07 -13.92
C GLY A 168 2.78 13.52 -14.04
N SER A 169 3.47 13.11 -15.11
CA SER A 169 4.86 13.52 -15.37
C SER A 169 4.99 15.01 -15.68
N MET A 170 4.09 15.58 -16.49
CA MET A 170 4.04 17.01 -16.80
C MET A 170 3.78 17.85 -15.53
N LEU A 171 2.80 17.44 -14.73
CA LEU A 171 2.49 18.08 -13.45
C LEU A 171 3.68 18.01 -12.49
N ALA A 172 4.38 16.88 -12.42
CA ALA A 172 5.57 16.73 -11.60
C ALA A 172 6.70 17.69 -12.04
N MET A 173 6.93 17.82 -13.35
CA MET A 173 7.93 18.75 -13.89
C MET A 173 7.60 20.22 -13.59
N LEU A 174 6.33 20.61 -13.73
CA LEU A 174 5.85 21.94 -13.35
C LEU A 174 6.07 22.21 -11.86
N LEU A 175 5.68 21.25 -11.02
CA LEU A 175 5.75 21.36 -9.57
C LEU A 175 7.19 21.51 -9.07
N VAL A 176 8.14 20.75 -9.62
CA VAL A 176 9.57 20.86 -9.26
C VAL A 176 10.18 22.22 -9.65
N ASN A 177 9.68 22.82 -10.73
CA ASN A 177 10.17 24.12 -11.18
C ASN A 177 9.67 25.27 -10.28
N ILE A 178 8.46 25.13 -9.73
CA ILE A 178 7.86 26.08 -8.77
C ILE A 178 8.44 25.84 -7.36
N PHE A 179 8.56 24.58 -6.94
CA PHE A 179 9.05 24.16 -5.63
C PHE A 179 10.28 23.26 -5.79
N PRO A 180 11.50 23.72 -5.44
CA PRO A 180 12.73 22.94 -5.63
C PRO A 180 12.67 21.55 -5.00
N ALA A 181 12.98 20.49 -5.77
CA ALA A 181 12.68 19.08 -5.42
C ALA A 181 13.21 18.58 -4.06
N ARG A 182 14.30 19.16 -3.54
CA ARG A 182 14.86 18.81 -2.22
C ARG A 182 14.26 19.59 -1.04
N ARG A 183 13.36 20.55 -1.27
CA ARG A 183 12.37 20.99 -0.26
C ARG A 183 11.24 19.97 -0.16
N THR A 184 11.62 18.72 0.08
CA THR A 184 10.73 17.57 0.01
C THR A 184 9.51 17.74 0.90
N LYS A 185 9.62 18.48 2.01
CA LYS A 185 8.47 18.82 2.88
C LYS A 185 7.39 19.63 2.18
N ASP A 186 7.76 20.64 1.40
CA ASP A 186 6.80 21.55 0.76
C ASP A 186 6.10 20.82 -0.38
N ILE A 187 6.85 20.01 -1.14
CA ILE A 187 6.32 19.17 -2.21
C ILE A 187 5.41 18.08 -1.64
N LEU A 188 5.79 17.45 -0.54
CA LEU A 188 4.97 16.42 0.11
C LEU A 188 3.73 16.97 0.77
N LEU A 189 3.81 18.16 1.39
CA LEU A 189 2.65 18.85 1.95
C LEU A 189 1.68 19.21 0.84
N LEU A 190 2.18 19.80 -0.25
CA LEU A 190 1.38 20.12 -1.42
C LEU A 190 0.79 18.86 -2.07
N LEU A 191 1.56 17.79 -2.18
CA LEU A 191 1.09 16.50 -2.66
C LEU A 191 0.02 15.90 -1.75
N SER A 192 0.16 16.04 -0.43
CA SER A 192 -0.84 15.59 0.54
C SER A 192 -2.12 16.41 0.43
N ILE A 193 -2.02 17.73 0.25
CA ILE A 193 -3.17 18.60 -0.04
C ILE A 193 -3.82 18.19 -1.36
N LEU A 194 -3.04 17.94 -2.42
CA LEU A 194 -3.56 17.46 -3.71
C LEU A 194 -4.22 16.10 -3.59
N LEU A 195 -3.70 15.19 -2.75
CA LEU A 195 -4.34 13.91 -2.47
C LEU A 195 -5.68 14.11 -1.76
N VAL A 196 -5.71 14.92 -0.70
CA VAL A 196 -6.94 15.20 0.06
C VAL A 196 -7.98 15.89 -0.83
N ALA A 197 -7.56 16.88 -1.62
CA ALA A 197 -8.41 17.54 -2.60
C ALA A 197 -8.89 16.55 -3.67
N GLY A 198 -8.01 15.70 -4.20
CA GLY A 198 -8.33 14.66 -5.17
C GLY A 198 -9.32 13.64 -4.63
N LEU A 199 -9.16 13.20 -3.38
CA LEU A 199 -10.11 12.32 -2.69
C LEU A 199 -11.44 13.03 -2.45
N TYR A 200 -11.43 14.29 -2.02
CA TYR A 200 -12.64 15.10 -1.86
C TYR A 200 -13.40 15.22 -3.18
N PHE A 201 -12.70 15.56 -4.27
CA PHE A 201 -13.28 15.61 -5.61
C PHE A 201 -13.80 14.23 -6.03
N LEU A 202 -13.05 13.16 -5.80
CA LEU A 202 -13.50 11.79 -6.07
C LEU A 202 -14.78 11.45 -5.30
N PHE A 203 -14.87 11.70 -4.00
CA PHE A 203 -16.10 11.48 -3.23
C PHE A 203 -17.26 12.35 -3.74
N ARG A 204 -16.98 13.62 -4.05
CA ARG A 204 -17.98 14.54 -4.61
C ARG A 204 -18.46 14.13 -6.00
N PHE A 205 -17.60 13.52 -6.82
CA PHE A 205 -17.92 13.04 -8.16
C PHE A 205 -18.64 11.69 -8.13
N LEU A 206 -18.26 10.82 -7.19
CA LEU A 206 -18.92 9.53 -7.00
C LEU A 206 -20.33 9.68 -6.42
N GLN A 207 -20.62 10.77 -5.68
CA GLN A 207 -21.91 11.01 -5.02
C GLN A 207 -22.50 9.75 -4.35
N PRO A 208 -21.73 9.03 -3.51
CA PRO A 208 -22.18 7.76 -2.93
C PRO A 208 -23.44 7.92 -2.07
N GLU A 209 -23.65 9.12 -1.51
CA GLU A 209 -24.81 9.50 -0.69
C GLU A 209 -26.15 9.35 -1.43
N LYS A 210 -26.17 9.48 -2.77
CA LYS A 210 -27.37 9.29 -3.59
C LYS A 210 -27.75 7.83 -3.80
N LEU A 211 -26.81 6.90 -3.58
CA LEU A 211 -27.05 5.46 -3.70
C LEU A 211 -27.62 4.87 -2.40
N THR A 212 -27.45 5.56 -1.26
CA THR A 212 -27.82 5.06 0.06
C THR A 212 -29.14 5.60 0.61
N ASN A 213 -29.73 6.65 0.00
CA ASN A 213 -30.98 7.26 0.45
C ASN A 213 -32.08 7.15 -0.63
N PRO A 214 -32.94 6.12 -0.58
CA PRO A 214 -34.10 5.97 -1.47
C PRO A 214 -35.15 7.08 -1.31
N ASP A 215 -35.23 7.69 -0.11
CA ASP A 215 -36.29 8.62 0.28
C ASP A 215 -36.09 10.06 -0.22
N SER A 216 -34.93 10.37 -0.83
CA SER A 216 -34.58 11.72 -1.30
C SER A 216 -35.09 12.03 -2.72
N PHE A 217 -35.62 11.04 -3.43
CA PHE A 217 -36.07 11.20 -4.81
C PHE A 217 -37.59 11.32 -4.83
N ALA A 218 -38.10 12.48 -5.26
CA ALA A 218 -39.54 12.73 -5.34
C ALA A 218 -40.25 11.92 -6.44
N GLY A 219 -39.49 11.14 -7.24
CA GLY A 219 -40.01 10.14 -8.17
C GLY A 219 -38.94 9.28 -8.85
N LEU A 220 -39.33 8.11 -9.36
CA LEU A 220 -38.46 7.14 -10.06
C LEU A 220 -37.70 7.75 -11.24
N VAL A 221 -38.31 8.73 -11.93
CA VAL A 221 -37.67 9.43 -13.06
C VAL A 221 -36.51 10.33 -12.60
N GLU A 222 -36.60 10.95 -11.42
CA GLU A 222 -35.55 11.79 -10.85
C GLU A 222 -34.37 10.94 -10.33
N TYR A 223 -34.67 9.76 -9.81
CA TYR A 223 -33.65 8.74 -9.51
C TYR A 223 -32.96 8.25 -10.78
N MET A 224 -33.71 7.99 -11.85
CA MET A 224 -33.17 7.57 -13.14
C MET A 224 -32.30 8.66 -13.78
N THR A 225 -32.70 9.94 -13.74
CA THR A 225 -31.87 11.04 -14.27
C THR A 225 -30.65 11.31 -13.39
N ALA A 226 -30.73 11.11 -12.08
CA ALA A 226 -29.58 11.22 -11.19
C ALA A 226 -28.56 10.08 -11.37
N LEU A 227 -29.03 8.85 -11.63
CA LEU A 227 -28.17 7.71 -11.94
C LEU A 227 -27.59 7.77 -13.36
N ALA A 228 -28.39 8.25 -14.33
CA ALA A 228 -27.98 8.49 -15.71
C ALA A 228 -27.17 9.79 -15.89
N ALA A 229 -27.08 10.64 -14.85
CA ALA A 229 -26.36 11.91 -14.92
C ALA A 229 -24.91 11.66 -15.38
N PRO A 230 -24.49 12.21 -16.53
CA PRO A 230 -23.16 11.99 -17.07
C PRO A 230 -22.10 12.42 -16.07
N SER A 231 -21.22 11.49 -15.70
CA SER A 231 -19.92 11.88 -15.15
C SER A 231 -19.20 12.68 -16.25
N TRP A 232 -18.86 13.94 -15.96
CA TRP A 232 -18.09 14.88 -16.79
C TRP A 232 -17.57 14.28 -18.11
N SER A 233 -18.21 14.62 -19.22
CA SER A 233 -18.01 14.02 -20.55
C SER A 233 -16.60 14.19 -21.14
N PHE A 234 -15.74 14.97 -20.48
CA PHE A 234 -14.37 15.26 -20.88
C PHE A 234 -13.31 14.36 -20.22
N LEU A 235 -13.72 13.47 -19.30
CA LEU A 235 -12.76 12.62 -18.60
C LEU A 235 -12.41 11.36 -19.41
N PRO A 236 -11.12 10.94 -19.45
CA PRO A 236 -10.73 9.67 -20.07
C PRO A 236 -11.43 8.44 -19.50
N SER A 237 -11.81 8.46 -18.22
CA SER A 237 -12.61 7.39 -17.61
C SER A 237 -13.99 7.26 -18.21
N PHE A 238 -14.61 8.38 -18.61
CA PHE A 238 -15.90 8.39 -19.31
C PHE A 238 -15.76 7.83 -20.73
N TRP A 239 -14.75 8.28 -21.49
CA TRP A 239 -14.49 7.76 -22.83
C TRP A 239 -14.19 6.25 -22.84
N PHE A 240 -13.50 5.75 -21.81
CA PHE A 240 -13.30 4.31 -21.66
C PHE A 240 -14.63 3.57 -21.39
N ALA A 241 -15.46 4.09 -20.48
CA ALA A 241 -16.74 3.46 -20.18
C ALA A 241 -17.65 3.40 -21.42
N GLU A 242 -17.74 4.50 -22.16
CA GLU A 242 -18.54 4.60 -23.38
C GLU A 242 -17.95 3.82 -24.57
N SER A 243 -16.63 3.56 -24.60
CA SER A 243 -16.06 2.69 -25.63
C SER A 243 -16.31 1.21 -25.37
N VAL A 244 -16.53 0.81 -24.11
CA VAL A 244 -16.65 -0.59 -23.69
C VAL A 244 -18.10 -1.04 -23.46
N THR A 245 -18.93 -0.20 -22.86
CA THR A 245 -20.33 -0.50 -22.49
C THR A 245 -21.19 -0.98 -23.67
N PRO A 246 -21.11 -0.39 -24.88
CA PRO A 246 -21.96 -0.82 -25.98
C PRO A 246 -21.68 -2.24 -26.47
N TYR A 247 -20.44 -2.72 -26.34
CA TYR A 247 -20.08 -4.10 -26.66
C TYR A 247 -20.60 -5.11 -25.62
N LEU A 248 -20.94 -4.66 -24.41
CA LEU A 248 -21.58 -5.47 -23.37
C LEU A 248 -23.09 -5.55 -23.56
N GLN A 249 -23.72 -4.45 -23.96
CA GLN A 249 -25.18 -4.32 -24.11
C GLN A 249 -25.66 -4.61 -25.55
N ALA A 250 -24.75 -5.00 -26.46
CA ALA A 250 -25.03 -5.25 -27.88
C ALA A 250 -25.79 -4.09 -28.57
N THR A 251 -25.48 -2.85 -28.18
CA THR A 251 -26.14 -1.65 -28.70
C THR A 251 -25.29 -1.01 -29.80
N ASP A 252 -25.91 -0.57 -30.90
CA ASP A 252 -25.24 0.23 -31.92
C ASP A 252 -24.82 1.58 -31.34
N SER A 253 -23.53 1.89 -31.40
CA SER A 253 -22.97 3.01 -30.66
C SER A 253 -21.76 3.66 -31.30
N GLN A 254 -21.44 4.84 -30.78
CA GLN A 254 -20.25 5.63 -31.09
C GLN A 254 -18.97 5.11 -30.38
N ALA A 255 -18.89 3.81 -30.05
CA ALA A 255 -17.74 3.26 -29.32
C ALA A 255 -16.39 3.55 -30.01
N GLY A 256 -16.35 3.54 -31.35
CA GLY A 256 -15.16 3.91 -32.14
C GLY A 256 -14.74 5.37 -31.97
N PHE A 257 -15.68 6.29 -31.77
CA PHE A 257 -15.39 7.70 -31.54
C PHE A 257 -14.67 7.89 -30.19
N TYR A 258 -15.22 7.34 -29.11
CA TYR A 258 -14.58 7.43 -27.79
C TYR A 258 -13.23 6.72 -27.72
N GLN A 259 -13.09 5.63 -28.48
CA GLN A 259 -11.79 4.97 -28.65
C GLN A 259 -10.78 5.89 -29.36
N ALA A 260 -11.19 6.58 -30.41
CA ALA A 260 -10.35 7.57 -31.09
C ALA A 260 -10.02 8.77 -30.18
N CYS A 261 -10.93 9.22 -29.33
CA CYS A 261 -10.67 10.26 -28.32
C CYS A 261 -9.57 9.82 -27.33
N LEU A 262 -9.60 8.57 -26.86
CA LEU A 262 -8.56 8.04 -25.97
C LEU A 262 -7.18 8.02 -26.64
N TRP A 263 -7.08 7.47 -27.85
CA TRP A 263 -5.81 7.38 -28.57
C TRP A 263 -5.27 8.74 -29.00
N SER A 264 -6.13 9.63 -29.51
CA SER A 264 -5.71 10.98 -29.90
C SER A 264 -5.24 11.79 -28.70
N THR A 265 -5.92 11.70 -27.55
CA THR A 265 -5.50 12.36 -26.30
C THR A 265 -4.18 11.78 -25.78
N ALA A 266 -4.02 10.46 -25.79
CA ALA A 266 -2.77 9.81 -25.40
C ALA A 266 -1.59 10.27 -26.29
N GLY A 267 -1.78 10.29 -27.62
CA GLY A 267 -0.78 10.78 -28.56
C GLY A 267 -0.42 12.25 -28.35
N ALA A 268 -1.44 13.11 -28.21
CA ALA A 268 -1.26 14.54 -27.97
C ALA A 268 -0.47 14.80 -26.67
N LEU A 269 -0.82 14.13 -25.56
CA LEU A 269 -0.09 14.26 -24.30
C LEU A 269 1.33 13.71 -24.37
N GLY A 270 1.56 12.66 -25.17
CA GLY A 270 2.91 12.15 -25.43
C GLY A 270 3.83 13.16 -26.11
N VAL A 271 3.28 13.99 -27.02
CA VAL A 271 4.00 15.06 -27.72
C VAL A 271 4.12 16.31 -26.86
N ILE A 272 3.02 16.78 -26.27
CA ILE A 272 3.03 17.96 -25.39
C ILE A 272 3.98 17.72 -24.20
N GLY A 273 3.96 16.52 -23.63
CA GLY A 273 4.85 16.17 -22.52
C GLY A 273 6.33 16.18 -22.92
N SER A 274 6.68 15.83 -24.17
CA SER A 274 8.08 15.93 -24.64
C SER A 274 8.51 17.39 -24.80
N TRP A 275 7.62 18.28 -25.28
CA TRP A 275 7.87 19.73 -25.32
C TRP A 275 8.03 20.33 -23.93
N VAL A 276 7.16 19.97 -22.98
CA VAL A 276 7.26 20.39 -21.59
C VAL A 276 8.55 19.89 -20.96
N SER A 277 8.93 18.63 -21.22
CA SER A 277 10.20 18.09 -20.76
C SER A 277 11.37 18.89 -21.31
N ARG A 278 11.38 19.21 -22.60
CA ARG A 278 12.45 20.01 -23.20
C ARG A 278 12.60 21.39 -22.56
N ALA A 279 11.49 22.02 -22.18
CA ALA A 279 11.49 23.34 -21.56
C ALA A 279 11.84 23.32 -20.05
N LEU A 280 11.30 22.35 -19.30
CA LEU A 280 11.27 22.39 -17.84
C LEU A 280 12.18 21.37 -17.15
N PHE A 281 12.56 20.29 -17.82
CA PHE A 281 13.27 19.18 -17.20
C PHE A 281 14.64 19.60 -16.65
N PHE A 282 15.49 20.21 -17.49
CA PHE A 282 16.85 20.56 -17.10
C PHE A 282 16.89 21.64 -15.99
N PRO A 283 16.13 22.76 -16.09
CA PRO A 283 16.05 23.72 -14.99
C PRO A 283 15.52 23.10 -13.69
N GLY A 284 14.51 22.23 -13.78
CA GLY A 284 13.96 21.51 -12.63
C GLY A 284 14.99 20.56 -11.99
N TRP A 285 15.78 19.86 -12.81
CA TRP A 285 16.83 18.97 -12.35
C TRP A 285 17.96 19.73 -11.65
N THR A 286 18.45 20.85 -12.20
CA THR A 286 19.49 21.66 -11.53
C THR A 286 19.01 22.18 -10.17
N LYS A 287 17.80 22.74 -10.10
CA LYS A 287 17.17 23.17 -8.83
C LYS A 287 17.03 22.03 -7.82
N SER A 288 16.77 20.81 -8.30
CA SER A 288 16.66 19.62 -7.45
C SER A 288 17.99 19.25 -6.79
N GLN A 289 19.12 19.47 -7.47
CA GLN A 289 20.45 19.16 -6.96
C GLN A 289 20.97 20.22 -5.99
N GLU A 290 20.66 21.49 -6.23
CA GLU A 290 21.16 22.64 -5.45
C GLU A 290 20.50 22.82 -4.08
N ALA A 291 19.33 22.21 -3.84
CA ALA A 291 18.60 22.46 -2.60
C ALA A 291 19.31 21.86 -1.35
N ARG A 292 19.53 22.73 -0.35
CA ARG A 292 20.27 22.47 0.90
C ARG A 292 19.67 21.31 1.73
N LYS A 293 20.55 20.50 2.33
CA LYS A 293 20.20 19.41 3.27
C LYS A 293 19.35 19.92 4.45
N ALA A 294 18.34 19.13 4.82
CA ALA A 294 17.25 19.47 5.74
C ALA A 294 17.65 20.00 7.14
N TYR A 295 16.92 21.02 7.62
CA TYR A 295 17.11 21.77 8.88
C TYR A 295 16.68 21.01 10.15
N LEU A 296 15.81 19.98 10.04
CA LEU A 296 15.21 19.29 11.20
C LEU A 296 16.21 18.58 12.12
N ALA A 297 17.31 18.06 11.58
CA ALA A 297 18.31 17.33 12.38
C ALA A 297 19.17 18.24 13.28
N ARG A 298 19.06 19.57 13.14
CA ARG A 298 19.72 20.55 14.00
C ARG A 298 18.80 21.12 15.08
N VAL A 299 17.53 20.73 15.14
CA VAL A 299 16.61 21.21 16.18
C VAL A 299 17.08 20.68 17.56
N PRO A 300 17.45 21.56 18.51
CA PRO A 300 18.02 21.15 19.79
C PRO A 300 17.07 20.27 20.63
N PHE A 301 15.77 20.53 20.52
CA PHE A 301 14.72 19.78 21.24
C PHE A 301 14.69 18.30 20.87
N PHE A 302 14.76 17.98 19.57
CA PHE A 302 14.72 16.60 19.09
C PHE A 302 15.93 15.78 19.58
N ASN A 303 17.12 16.37 19.61
CA ASN A 303 18.31 15.75 20.17
C ASN A 303 18.17 15.47 21.67
N ARG A 304 17.50 16.33 22.44
CA ARG A 304 17.24 16.12 23.87
C ARG A 304 16.26 14.97 24.09
N LEU A 305 15.15 14.93 23.33
CA LEU A 305 14.15 13.88 23.44
C LEU A 305 14.72 12.49 23.09
N LEU A 306 15.45 12.38 21.97
CA LEU A 306 16.13 11.12 21.59
C LEU A 306 17.13 10.67 22.65
N ARG A 307 17.91 11.60 23.22
CA ARG A 307 18.87 11.28 24.28
C ARG A 307 18.19 10.84 25.56
N ALA A 308 17.01 11.38 25.89
CA ALA A 308 16.22 10.99 27.06
C ALA A 308 15.58 9.61 26.88
N ALA A 309 14.92 9.37 25.74
CA ALA A 309 14.26 8.11 25.42
C ALA A 309 15.25 6.93 25.31
N SER A 310 16.49 7.19 24.91
CA SER A 310 17.54 6.16 24.76
C SER A 310 18.41 5.95 26.01
N ARG A 311 18.13 6.64 27.14
CA ARG A 311 18.86 6.46 28.41
C ARG A 311 18.87 5.03 28.98
N PRO A 312 17.78 4.23 28.90
CA PRO A 312 17.77 2.89 29.51
C PRO A 312 18.57 1.84 28.72
N LEU A 313 19.06 2.18 27.53
CA LEU A 313 19.83 1.26 26.69
C LEU A 313 21.31 1.28 27.05
N HIS A 314 21.99 0.14 26.90
CA HIS A 314 23.45 0.04 27.02
C HIS A 314 24.14 1.07 26.10
N PRO A 315 25.30 1.66 26.48
CA PRO A 315 25.93 2.77 25.74
C PRO A 315 26.10 2.52 24.23
N GLN A 316 26.44 1.28 23.86
CA GLN A 316 26.57 0.84 22.48
C GLN A 316 25.24 0.83 21.70
N ALA A 317 24.19 0.25 22.27
CA ALA A 317 22.85 0.23 21.67
C ALA A 317 22.23 1.63 21.62
N ARG A 318 22.53 2.48 22.61
CA ARG A 318 22.12 3.88 22.63
C ARG A 318 22.68 4.67 21.45
N ALA A 319 23.96 4.47 21.12
CA ALA A 319 24.58 5.14 19.97
C ALA A 319 23.90 4.75 18.64
N LEU A 320 23.60 3.46 18.47
CA LEU A 320 22.86 2.94 17.31
C LEU A 320 21.43 3.48 17.26
N ALA A 321 20.70 3.50 18.38
CA ALA A 321 19.34 4.03 18.45
C ALA A 321 19.26 5.54 18.11
N ILE A 322 20.21 6.34 18.61
CA ILE A 322 20.30 7.77 18.29
C ILE A 322 20.61 7.97 16.80
N LYS A 323 21.50 7.15 16.24
CA LYS A 323 21.83 7.17 14.81
C LYS A 323 20.58 6.84 13.99
N ASP A 324 19.91 5.73 14.24
CA ASP A 324 18.73 5.28 13.48
C ASP A 324 17.61 6.33 13.55
N GLY A 325 17.35 6.90 14.74
CA GLY A 325 16.38 7.98 14.89
C GLY A 325 16.75 9.24 14.08
N LYS A 326 18.03 9.62 14.04
CA LYS A 326 18.46 10.75 13.20
C LYS A 326 18.37 10.46 11.72
N THR A 327 18.72 9.26 11.29
CA THR A 327 18.64 8.84 9.88
C THR A 327 17.19 8.80 9.43
N PHE A 328 16.29 8.24 10.24
CA PHE A 328 14.85 8.21 9.97
C PHE A 328 14.26 9.62 9.76
N PHE A 329 14.62 10.58 10.61
CA PHE A 329 14.18 11.98 10.49
C PHE A 329 14.88 12.80 9.41
N ARG A 330 15.98 12.28 8.86
CA ARG A 330 16.68 12.88 7.71
C ARG A 330 16.18 12.34 6.38
N ASP A 331 15.65 11.12 6.35
CA ASP A 331 15.09 10.51 5.14
C ASP A 331 13.67 11.04 4.87
N THR A 332 13.54 11.84 3.82
CA THR A 332 12.29 12.48 3.44
C THR A 332 11.25 11.51 2.90
N THR A 333 11.68 10.34 2.40
CA THR A 333 10.78 9.27 1.94
C THR A 333 10.10 8.56 3.11
N GLN A 334 10.75 8.48 4.28
CA GLN A 334 10.16 7.84 5.46
C GLN A 334 9.09 8.73 6.11
N TRP A 335 9.32 10.05 6.14
CA TRP A 335 8.37 11.01 6.73
C TRP A 335 7.10 11.18 5.89
N SER A 336 7.20 11.14 4.57
CA SER A 336 6.01 11.15 3.71
C SER A 336 5.11 9.94 3.97
N GLN A 337 5.71 8.78 4.12
CA GLN A 337 5.00 7.54 4.39
C GLN A 337 4.36 7.54 5.77
N LEU A 338 5.02 8.14 6.77
CA LEU A 338 4.45 8.31 8.10
C LEU A 338 3.20 9.20 8.06
N ILE A 339 3.24 10.33 7.34
CA ILE A 339 2.05 11.21 7.18
C ILE A 339 0.90 10.44 6.51
N LEU A 340 1.18 9.74 5.42
CA LEU A 340 0.18 8.93 4.71
C LEU A 340 -0.39 7.83 5.62
N LEU A 341 0.47 7.17 6.40
CA LEU A 341 0.05 6.15 7.35
C LEU A 341 -0.85 6.74 8.44
N THR A 342 -0.51 7.90 9.00
CA THR A 342 -1.33 8.58 9.99
C THR A 342 -2.70 8.92 9.43
N ALA A 343 -2.78 9.42 8.19
CA ALA A 343 -4.06 9.67 7.52
C ALA A 343 -4.89 8.38 7.39
N LEU A 344 -4.26 7.27 7.00
CA LEU A 344 -4.95 5.97 6.91
C LEU A 344 -5.47 5.49 8.28
N VAL A 345 -4.69 5.68 9.34
CA VAL A 345 -5.09 5.37 10.73
C VAL A 345 -6.31 6.19 11.15
N VAL A 346 -6.35 7.49 10.81
CA VAL A 346 -7.51 8.35 11.10
C VAL A 346 -8.75 7.86 10.37
N VAL A 347 -8.64 7.53 9.08
CA VAL A 347 -9.77 6.97 8.30
C VAL A 347 -10.24 5.63 8.89
N TYR A 348 -9.31 4.78 9.29
CA TYR A 348 -9.60 3.52 9.97
C TYR A 348 -10.36 3.73 11.28
N LEU A 349 -9.93 4.67 12.14
CA LEU A 349 -10.64 4.99 13.39
C LEU A 349 -12.02 5.62 13.13
N TYR A 350 -12.13 6.48 12.11
CA TYR A 350 -13.41 7.06 11.70
C TYR A 350 -14.41 6.00 11.28
N ASN A 351 -13.97 4.96 10.56
CA ASN A 351 -14.84 3.86 10.17
C ASN A 351 -15.53 3.18 11.37
N PHE A 352 -14.82 3.02 12.50
CA PHE A 352 -15.40 2.52 13.74
C PHE A 352 -16.40 3.46 14.41
N SER A 353 -16.25 4.78 14.23
CA SER A 353 -17.19 5.75 14.79
C SER A 353 -18.53 5.81 14.06
N VAL A 354 -18.57 5.43 12.79
CA VAL A 354 -19.76 5.50 11.92
C VAL A 354 -20.50 4.15 11.82
N LEU A 355 -19.98 3.09 12.45
CA LEU A 355 -20.58 1.76 12.42
C LEU A 355 -21.97 1.78 13.13
N PRO A 356 -23.08 1.47 12.42
CA PRO A 356 -24.43 1.53 12.97
C PRO A 356 -24.72 0.31 13.86
N LEU A 357 -24.15 0.29 15.06
CA LEU A 357 -24.31 -0.80 16.03
C LEU A 357 -25.74 -0.88 16.60
N ASP A 358 -26.48 0.23 16.56
CA ASP A 358 -27.81 0.36 17.17
C ASP A 358 -28.97 -0.04 16.24
N GLN A 359 -28.69 -0.26 14.94
CA GLN A 359 -29.72 -0.54 13.92
C GLN A 359 -29.90 -2.04 13.62
N THR A 360 -29.19 -2.91 14.33
CA THR A 360 -29.20 -4.36 14.07
C THR A 360 -30.04 -5.11 15.11
N PRO A 361 -30.77 -6.19 14.71
CA PRO A 361 -31.62 -6.95 15.62
C PRO A 361 -30.87 -7.84 16.63
N MET A 362 -29.53 -7.79 16.66
CA MET A 362 -28.71 -8.54 17.64
C MET A 362 -28.35 -7.66 18.84
N PRO A 363 -28.08 -8.24 20.03
CA PRO A 363 -27.66 -7.48 21.19
C PRO A 363 -26.39 -6.68 20.87
N SER A 364 -26.47 -5.35 20.98
CA SER A 364 -25.36 -4.43 20.71
C SER A 364 -24.08 -4.82 21.46
N PHE A 365 -24.24 -5.38 22.67
CA PHE A 365 -23.16 -5.94 23.48
C PHE A 365 -22.38 -7.10 22.82
N PHE A 366 -23.05 -8.07 22.19
CA PHE A 366 -22.37 -9.20 21.55
C PHE A 366 -21.60 -8.74 20.31
N LEU A 367 -22.24 -7.89 19.49
CA LEU A 367 -21.62 -7.34 18.29
C LEU A 367 -20.40 -6.48 18.62
N GLN A 368 -20.46 -5.64 19.65
CA GLN A 368 -19.32 -4.81 20.08
C GLN A 368 -18.09 -5.64 20.47
N ASN A 369 -18.27 -6.70 21.27
CA ASN A 369 -17.16 -7.55 21.68
C ASN A 369 -16.63 -8.41 20.51
N LEU A 370 -17.51 -8.88 19.62
CA LEU A 370 -17.11 -9.61 18.42
C LEU A 370 -16.32 -8.72 17.46
N PHE A 371 -16.79 -7.50 17.20
CA PHE A 371 -16.07 -6.54 16.37
C PHE A 371 -14.73 -6.15 16.99
N SER A 372 -14.66 -5.95 18.31
CA SER A 372 -13.39 -5.71 19.02
C SER A 372 -12.41 -6.89 18.86
N PHE A 373 -12.91 -8.12 18.90
CA PHE A 373 -12.08 -9.31 18.71
C PHE A 373 -11.58 -9.44 17.27
N LEU A 374 -12.46 -9.27 16.28
CA LEU A 374 -12.06 -9.23 14.87
C LEU A 374 -11.09 -8.08 14.58
N ASN A 375 -11.23 -6.97 15.31
CA ASN A 375 -10.36 -5.82 15.20
C ASN A 375 -8.92 -6.11 15.61
N LEU A 376 -8.66 -7.08 16.50
CA LEU A 376 -7.29 -7.52 16.80
C LEU A 376 -6.57 -8.05 15.56
N GLY A 377 -7.26 -8.85 14.75
CA GLY A 377 -6.72 -9.36 13.49
C GLY A 377 -6.45 -8.23 12.49
N LEU A 378 -7.38 -7.30 12.35
CA LEU A 378 -7.24 -6.15 11.46
C LEU A 378 -6.13 -5.19 11.90
N ALA A 379 -6.06 -4.87 13.19
CA ALA A 379 -4.99 -4.05 13.76
C ALA A 379 -3.63 -4.75 13.62
N GLY A 380 -3.56 -6.07 13.84
CA GLY A 380 -2.36 -6.87 13.57
C GLY A 380 -1.94 -6.80 12.10
N PHE A 381 -2.89 -6.87 11.17
CA PHE A 381 -2.60 -6.71 9.74
C PHE A 381 -2.02 -5.33 9.42
N VAL A 382 -2.65 -4.26 9.90
CA VAL A 382 -2.13 -2.88 9.77
C VAL A 382 -0.72 -2.80 10.32
N LEU A 383 -0.50 -3.34 11.52
CA LEU A 383 0.79 -3.37 12.19
C LEU A 383 1.86 -4.08 11.37
N SER A 384 1.54 -5.25 10.78
CA SER A 384 2.45 -5.97 9.90
C SER A 384 2.84 -5.15 8.67
N ALA A 385 1.89 -4.44 8.05
CA ALA A 385 2.16 -3.57 6.91
C ALA A 385 3.07 -2.38 7.30
N VAL A 386 2.88 -1.80 8.49
CA VAL A 386 3.75 -0.73 9.00
C VAL A 386 5.15 -1.26 9.30
N ALA A 387 5.26 -2.39 9.98
CA ALA A 387 6.53 -3.03 10.31
C ALA A 387 7.30 -3.42 9.03
N GLY A 388 6.61 -3.89 7.99
CA GLY A 388 7.19 -4.19 6.68
C GLY A 388 7.79 -2.97 5.98
N ARG A 389 7.25 -1.77 6.22
CA ARG A 389 7.75 -0.52 5.62
C ARG A 389 8.91 0.11 6.40
N PHE A 390 8.86 0.06 7.73
CA PHE A 390 9.80 0.82 8.57
C PHE A 390 10.84 -0.03 9.30
N VAL A 391 10.46 -1.23 9.76
CA VAL A 391 11.32 -2.08 10.60
C VAL A 391 12.05 -3.13 9.77
N PHE A 392 11.33 -3.80 8.86
CA PHE A 392 11.89 -4.80 7.96
C PHE A 392 13.13 -4.30 7.18
N PRO A 393 13.13 -3.11 6.54
CA PRO A 393 14.31 -2.62 5.84
C PRO A 393 15.42 -2.12 6.76
N GLY A 394 15.25 -2.11 8.08
CA GLY A 394 16.16 -1.45 9.02
C GLY A 394 17.61 -1.96 8.98
N VAL A 395 17.83 -3.25 8.70
CA VAL A 395 19.18 -3.81 8.51
C VAL A 395 19.79 -3.37 7.18
N SER A 396 19.01 -3.45 6.11
CA SER A 396 19.42 -3.07 4.76
C SER A 396 19.62 -1.56 4.59
N GLN A 397 18.97 -0.72 5.40
CA GLN A 397 19.18 0.73 5.46
C GLN A 397 20.61 1.13 5.85
N GLU A 398 21.40 0.21 6.43
CA GLU A 398 22.83 0.43 6.67
C GLU A 398 23.64 0.56 5.36
N GLY A 399 23.11 -0.03 4.28
CA GLY A 399 23.69 0.05 2.94
C GLY A 399 25.16 -0.34 2.90
N PHE A 400 25.94 0.38 2.08
CA PHE A 400 27.39 0.17 1.97
C PHE A 400 28.15 0.46 3.26
N SER A 401 27.58 1.16 4.25
CA SER A 401 28.28 1.46 5.51
C SER A 401 28.26 0.31 6.51
N PHE A 402 27.63 -0.82 6.17
CA PHE A 402 27.54 -1.99 7.05
C PHE A 402 28.91 -2.55 7.44
N TRP A 403 29.93 -2.46 6.58
CA TRP A 403 31.30 -2.90 6.90
C TRP A 403 31.88 -2.19 8.13
N ILE A 404 31.49 -0.93 8.39
CA ILE A 404 31.92 -0.16 9.56
C ILE A 404 31.36 -0.77 10.85
N ILE A 405 30.13 -1.30 10.79
CA ILE A 405 29.52 -1.97 11.95
C ILE A 405 30.23 -3.29 12.21
N ARG A 406 30.60 -4.02 11.15
CA ARG A 406 31.31 -5.30 11.21
C ARG A 406 32.75 -5.17 11.73
N SER A 407 33.41 -4.05 11.45
CA SER A 407 34.77 -3.75 11.94
C SER A 407 34.78 -3.07 13.32
N SER A 408 33.63 -2.60 13.81
CA SER A 408 33.50 -2.04 15.15
C SER A 408 33.48 -3.14 16.23
N PRO A 409 33.79 -2.82 17.51
CA PRO A 409 33.72 -3.78 18.62
C PRO A 409 32.28 -4.16 19.02
N LEU A 410 31.30 -3.93 18.14
CA LEU A 410 29.88 -4.23 18.38
C LEU A 410 29.55 -5.64 17.93
N SER A 411 28.99 -6.44 18.82
CA SER A 411 28.46 -7.75 18.43
C SER A 411 27.25 -7.59 17.50
N LEU A 412 27.16 -8.43 16.46
CA LEU A 412 25.99 -8.47 15.56
C LEU A 412 24.68 -8.74 16.31
N ARG A 413 24.75 -9.44 17.44
CA ARG A 413 23.61 -9.66 18.34
C ARG A 413 23.13 -8.35 18.95
N THR A 414 24.04 -7.55 19.49
CA THR A 414 23.72 -6.22 20.04
C THR A 414 23.14 -5.31 18.96
N PHE A 415 23.68 -5.37 17.75
CA PHE A 415 23.17 -4.63 16.60
C PHE A 415 21.71 -5.00 16.25
N LEU A 416 21.40 -6.29 16.09
CA LEU A 416 20.03 -6.74 15.76
C LEU A 416 19.04 -6.41 16.89
N TRP A 417 19.42 -6.65 18.15
CA TRP A 417 18.56 -6.30 19.28
C TRP A 417 18.35 -4.80 19.42
N SER A 418 19.37 -3.98 19.10
CA SER A 418 19.18 -2.53 19.03
C SER A 418 18.10 -2.16 18.00
N LYS A 419 18.07 -2.82 16.84
CA LYS A 419 17.02 -2.58 15.82
C LYS A 419 15.65 -3.10 16.24
N PHE A 420 15.60 -4.20 16.98
CA PHE A 420 14.37 -4.69 17.59
C PHE A 420 13.77 -3.63 18.53
N TRP A 421 14.56 -3.09 19.47
CA TRP A 421 14.06 -2.09 20.42
C TRP A 421 13.69 -0.75 19.76
N THR A 422 14.46 -0.29 18.78
CA THR A 422 14.14 0.96 18.05
C THR A 422 12.87 0.83 17.22
N GLY A 423 12.60 -0.36 16.65
CA GLY A 423 11.35 -0.64 15.94
C GLY A 423 10.16 -0.91 16.87
N LEU A 424 10.40 -1.55 18.02
CA LEU A 424 9.35 -1.97 18.95
C LEU A 424 8.62 -0.78 19.58
N ILE A 425 9.36 0.22 20.07
CA ILE A 425 8.77 1.32 20.84
C ILE A 425 7.74 2.12 20.00
N PRO A 426 8.05 2.58 18.77
CA PRO A 426 7.06 3.30 17.94
C PRO A 426 5.87 2.43 17.56
N LEU A 427 6.09 1.14 17.26
CA LEU A 427 5.02 0.22 16.87
C LEU A 427 4.10 -0.13 18.05
N LEU A 428 4.63 -0.27 19.27
CA LEU A 428 3.81 -0.47 20.47
C LEU A 428 2.90 0.74 20.73
N LEU A 429 3.44 1.96 20.59
CA LEU A 429 2.64 3.18 20.72
C LEU A 429 1.54 3.26 19.65
N LEU A 430 1.85 2.89 18.41
CA LEU A 430 0.87 2.86 17.32
C LEU A 430 -0.22 1.79 17.57
N ALA A 431 0.18 0.56 17.87
CA ALA A 431 -0.74 -0.56 18.05
C ALA A 431 -1.63 -0.38 19.29
N GLY A 432 -1.03 0.08 20.39
CA GLY A 432 -1.73 0.38 21.62
C GLY A 432 -2.75 1.51 21.45
N THR A 433 -2.39 2.60 20.77
CA THR A 433 -3.34 3.70 20.50
C THR A 433 -4.46 3.26 19.56
N LEU A 434 -4.16 2.48 18.51
CA LEU A 434 -5.16 1.93 17.60
C LEU A 434 -6.21 1.07 18.33
N ILE A 435 -5.77 0.10 19.14
CA ILE A 435 -6.68 -0.79 19.87
C ILE A 435 -7.42 -0.04 20.98
N PHE A 436 -6.74 0.82 21.73
CA PHE A 436 -7.38 1.59 22.79
C PHE A 436 -8.47 2.52 22.24
N LEU A 437 -8.17 3.30 21.21
CA LEU A 437 -9.13 4.24 20.62
C LEU A 437 -10.28 3.52 19.92
N SER A 438 -10.00 2.46 19.15
CA SER A 438 -11.07 1.68 18.50
C SER A 438 -11.99 1.02 19.51
N ASN A 439 -11.47 0.40 20.57
CA ASN A 439 -12.29 -0.17 21.64
C ASN A 439 -13.08 0.87 22.41
N TRP A 440 -12.50 2.05 22.63
CA TRP A 440 -13.20 3.16 23.28
C TRP A 440 -14.36 3.68 22.42
N LEU A 441 -14.14 3.86 21.11
CA LEU A 441 -15.19 4.23 20.16
C LEU A 441 -16.30 3.17 20.08
N LEU A 442 -15.95 1.88 20.15
CA LEU A 442 -16.87 0.75 20.15
C LEU A 442 -17.59 0.53 21.50
N LYS A 443 -17.24 1.25 22.57
CA LYS A 443 -17.81 1.12 23.93
C LYS A 443 -17.77 -0.32 24.49
N VAL A 444 -16.66 -1.01 24.24
CA VAL A 444 -16.49 -2.44 24.57
C VAL A 444 -16.32 -2.64 26.09
N THR A 445 -16.59 -3.86 26.58
CA THR A 445 -16.40 -4.20 28.00
C THR A 445 -14.97 -4.02 28.50
N PRO A 446 -14.77 -3.65 29.79
CA PRO A 446 -13.42 -3.51 30.37
C PRO A 446 -12.57 -4.78 30.28
N PHE A 447 -13.21 -5.95 30.35
CA PHE A 447 -12.54 -7.24 30.20
C PHE A 447 -11.94 -7.40 28.79
N MET A 448 -12.76 -7.18 27.76
CA MET A 448 -12.32 -7.31 26.37
C MET A 448 -11.31 -6.22 25.99
N MET A 449 -11.45 -5.02 26.56
CA MET A 449 -10.48 -3.94 26.42
C MET A 449 -9.11 -4.34 26.99
N ALA A 450 -9.06 -4.96 28.17
CA ALA A 450 -7.81 -5.44 28.76
C ALA A 450 -7.18 -6.57 27.94
N VAL A 451 -7.97 -7.59 27.57
CA VAL A 451 -7.49 -8.73 26.76
C VAL A 451 -6.90 -8.24 25.44
N SER A 452 -7.67 -7.47 24.65
CA SER A 452 -7.20 -6.97 23.36
C SER A 452 -5.99 -6.04 23.48
N SER A 453 -5.93 -5.19 24.51
CA SER A 453 -4.76 -4.33 24.73
C SER A 453 -3.51 -5.13 25.09
N VAL A 454 -3.64 -6.20 25.87
CA VAL A 454 -2.50 -7.06 26.22
C VAL A 454 -2.06 -7.90 25.02
N THR A 455 -3.01 -8.51 24.30
CA THR A 455 -2.76 -9.30 23.09
C THR A 455 -2.01 -8.49 22.05
N ILE A 456 -2.42 -7.24 21.78
CA ILE A 456 -1.76 -6.44 20.73
C ILE A 456 -0.31 -6.09 21.08
N LEU A 457 0.01 -5.88 22.37
CA LEU A 457 1.40 -5.65 22.80
C LEU A 457 2.27 -6.86 22.47
N PHE A 458 1.76 -8.05 22.74
CA PHE A 458 2.44 -9.31 22.43
C PHE A 458 2.57 -9.59 20.93
N ILE A 459 1.49 -9.38 20.16
CA ILE A 459 1.52 -9.47 18.70
C ILE A 459 2.58 -8.51 18.15
N THR A 460 2.69 -7.30 18.70
CA THR A 460 3.69 -6.32 18.29
C THR A 460 5.12 -6.84 18.49
N CYS A 461 5.42 -7.46 19.63
CA CYS A 461 6.72 -8.09 19.87
C CYS A 461 7.04 -9.19 18.84
N GLY A 462 6.05 -10.02 18.50
CA GLY A 462 6.19 -11.06 17.47
C GLY A 462 6.45 -10.48 16.09
N VAL A 463 5.62 -9.54 15.65
CA VAL A 463 5.73 -8.88 14.33
C VAL A 463 7.05 -8.13 14.17
N VAL A 464 7.53 -7.44 15.20
CA VAL A 464 8.83 -6.74 15.16
C VAL A 464 9.99 -7.72 15.07
N GLY A 465 9.93 -8.83 15.81
CA GLY A 465 10.94 -9.89 15.74
C GLY A 465 10.99 -10.54 14.35
N LEU A 466 9.83 -10.83 13.75
CA LEU A 466 9.72 -11.30 12.37
C LEU A 466 10.28 -10.27 11.38
N ALA A 467 9.94 -8.99 11.54
CA ALA A 467 10.38 -7.92 10.64
C ALA A 467 11.92 -7.77 10.66
N VAL A 468 12.52 -7.65 11.84
CA VAL A 468 13.98 -7.51 11.98
C VAL A 468 14.70 -8.78 11.57
N GLY A 469 14.23 -9.95 12.00
CA GLY A 469 14.88 -11.23 11.73
C GLY A 469 14.83 -11.64 10.26
N ILE A 470 13.66 -11.53 9.61
CA ILE A 470 13.53 -11.82 8.17
C ILE A 470 14.24 -10.73 7.34
N GLY A 471 14.21 -9.47 7.79
CA GLY A 471 14.99 -8.38 7.19
C GLY A 471 16.50 -8.64 7.23
N ALA A 472 16.99 -9.24 8.32
CA ALA A 472 18.38 -9.69 8.45
C ALA A 472 18.71 -10.95 7.64
N LEU A 473 17.71 -11.81 7.37
CA LEU A 473 17.88 -13.02 6.55
C LEU A 473 17.99 -12.69 5.05
N TYR A 474 17.34 -11.62 4.60
CA TYR A 474 17.38 -11.12 3.22
C TYR A 474 17.95 -9.70 3.13
N PRO A 475 19.21 -9.47 3.56
CA PRO A 475 19.78 -8.13 3.55
C PRO A 475 20.10 -7.70 2.12
N GLN A 476 19.69 -6.48 1.77
CA GLN A 476 19.90 -5.89 0.45
C GLN A 476 20.55 -4.51 0.60
N PHE A 477 21.86 -4.50 0.79
CA PHE A 477 22.66 -3.29 1.03
C PHE A 477 22.87 -2.39 -0.20
N ARG A 478 22.53 -2.87 -1.40
CA ARG A 478 22.72 -2.15 -2.68
C ARG A 478 21.44 -1.50 -3.24
N LEU A 479 20.36 -1.42 -2.46
CA LEU A 479 19.10 -0.83 -2.92
C LEU A 479 18.98 0.66 -2.58
N GLU A 480 18.76 1.48 -3.61
CA GLU A 480 18.60 2.94 -3.52
C GLU A 480 17.34 3.35 -2.73
N ASN A 481 16.26 2.59 -2.86
CA ASN A 481 14.98 2.87 -2.19
C ASN A 481 14.61 1.74 -1.23
N THR A 482 14.85 1.95 0.05
CA THR A 482 14.56 0.95 1.09
C THR A 482 13.07 0.65 1.24
N ALA A 483 12.20 1.62 0.94
CA ALA A 483 10.75 1.40 0.88
C ALA A 483 10.31 0.40 -0.21
N ARG A 484 11.14 0.18 -1.25
CA ARG A 484 10.86 -0.83 -2.28
C ARG A 484 11.17 -2.26 -1.82
N MET A 485 11.95 -2.44 -0.74
CA MET A 485 12.24 -3.76 -0.21
C MET A 485 11.01 -4.46 0.37
N ALA A 486 10.04 -3.70 0.88
CA ALA A 486 8.78 -4.26 1.37
C ALA A 486 8.00 -5.00 0.27
N TRP A 487 8.19 -4.60 -1.00
CA TRP A 487 7.62 -5.25 -2.19
C TRP A 487 8.54 -6.33 -2.78
N GLY A 488 9.76 -6.44 -2.27
CA GLY A 488 10.68 -7.51 -2.59
C GLY A 488 10.24 -8.82 -1.95
N MET A 489 10.86 -9.91 -2.42
CA MET A 489 10.55 -11.27 -1.98
C MET A 489 10.66 -11.46 -0.45
N GLY A 490 11.66 -10.86 0.20
CA GLY A 490 11.79 -10.92 1.66
C GLY A 490 10.64 -10.21 2.40
N GLY A 491 10.14 -9.11 1.85
CA GLY A 491 8.96 -8.40 2.36
C GLY A 491 7.69 -9.24 2.20
N ALA A 492 7.51 -9.92 1.07
CA ALA A 492 6.38 -10.83 0.86
C ALA A 492 6.38 -12.01 1.86
N ILE A 493 7.54 -12.66 2.05
CA ILE A 493 7.70 -13.73 3.05
C ILE A 493 7.37 -13.22 4.45
N PHE A 494 7.89 -12.05 4.81
CA PHE A 494 7.57 -11.40 6.08
C PHE A 494 6.07 -11.16 6.26
N MET A 495 5.38 -10.62 5.24
CA MET A 495 3.95 -10.35 5.29
C MET A 495 3.13 -11.63 5.50
N ILE A 496 3.47 -12.70 4.78
CA ILE A 496 2.76 -13.98 4.88
C ILE A 496 2.97 -14.62 6.25
N ILE A 497 4.22 -14.73 6.70
CA ILE A 497 4.54 -15.31 8.00
C ILE A 497 3.90 -14.48 9.13
N SER A 498 3.91 -13.15 9.01
CA SER A 498 3.22 -12.27 9.97
C SER A 498 1.72 -12.50 9.98
N MET A 499 1.10 -12.69 8.81
CA MET A 499 -0.35 -12.96 8.72
C MET A 499 -0.71 -14.31 9.32
N ILE A 500 0.08 -15.35 9.07
CA ILE A 500 -0.09 -16.67 9.68
C ILE A 500 0.10 -16.58 11.19
N PHE A 501 1.12 -15.83 11.64
CA PHE A 501 1.37 -15.58 13.06
C PHE A 501 0.19 -14.90 13.74
N ILE A 502 -0.29 -13.78 13.18
CA ILE A 502 -1.44 -13.02 13.71
C ILE A 502 -2.70 -13.90 13.71
N GLY A 503 -2.99 -14.58 12.60
CA GLY A 503 -4.13 -15.49 12.50
C GLY A 503 -4.05 -16.63 13.50
N GLY A 504 -2.87 -17.21 13.73
CA GLY A 504 -2.64 -18.24 14.74
C GLY A 504 -2.90 -17.74 16.16
N VAL A 505 -2.42 -16.55 16.51
CA VAL A 505 -2.69 -15.92 17.82
C VAL A 505 -4.19 -15.67 18.00
N VAL A 506 -4.84 -15.06 17.02
CA VAL A 506 -6.29 -14.79 17.07
C VAL A 506 -7.08 -16.10 17.19
N LEU A 507 -6.77 -17.13 16.41
CA LEU A 507 -7.49 -18.41 16.48
C LEU A 507 -7.32 -19.11 17.84
N LEU A 508 -6.11 -19.07 18.41
CA LEU A 508 -5.85 -19.64 19.74
C LEU A 508 -6.59 -18.88 20.85
N GLU A 509 -6.78 -17.57 20.70
CA GLU A 509 -7.52 -16.72 21.65
C GLU A 509 -9.05 -16.77 21.44
N ALA A 510 -9.53 -17.13 20.24
CA ALA A 510 -10.95 -17.16 19.93
C ALA A 510 -11.75 -18.06 20.87
N TRP A 511 -11.23 -19.26 21.13
CA TRP A 511 -11.89 -20.22 22.03
C TRP A 511 -11.90 -19.79 23.50
N PRO A 512 -10.77 -19.37 24.11
CA PRO A 512 -10.74 -18.80 25.46
C PRO A 512 -11.64 -17.58 25.62
N VAL A 513 -11.62 -16.65 24.66
CA VAL A 513 -12.44 -15.44 24.72
C VAL A 513 -13.92 -15.80 24.63
N TYR A 514 -14.30 -16.70 23.71
CA TYR A 514 -15.69 -17.16 23.58
C TYR A 514 -16.19 -17.86 24.86
N THR A 515 -15.38 -18.76 25.43
CA THR A 515 -15.76 -19.51 26.63
C THR A 515 -15.88 -18.63 27.87
N LEU A 516 -14.93 -17.70 28.08
CA LEU A 516 -14.97 -16.71 29.16
C LEU A 516 -16.16 -15.76 29.01
N PHE A 517 -16.45 -15.35 27.77
CA PHE A 517 -17.57 -14.48 27.47
C PHE A 517 -18.92 -15.17 27.72
N MET A 518 -19.10 -16.40 27.22
CA MET A 518 -20.34 -17.15 27.41
C MET A 518 -20.57 -17.57 28.86
N ALA A 519 -19.52 -17.91 29.61
CA ALA A 519 -19.62 -18.19 31.04
C ALA A 519 -20.11 -16.96 31.83
N LYS A 520 -19.61 -15.77 31.48
CA LYS A 520 -20.03 -14.50 32.10
C LYS A 520 -21.45 -14.10 31.70
N PHE A 521 -21.84 -14.34 30.45
CA PHE A 521 -23.20 -14.05 29.95
C PHE A 521 -24.26 -14.96 30.57
N HIS A 522 -23.95 -16.25 30.77
CA HIS A 522 -24.86 -17.22 31.36
C HIS A 522 -24.75 -17.35 32.89
N HIS A 523 -23.95 -16.51 33.55
CA HIS A 523 -23.66 -16.59 34.99
C HIS A 523 -23.25 -18.00 35.47
N ARG A 524 -22.50 -18.74 34.65
CA ARG A 524 -22.04 -20.10 34.96
C ARG A 524 -20.60 -20.10 35.46
N SER A 525 -20.28 -20.94 36.44
CA SER A 525 -18.91 -21.25 36.84
C SER A 525 -18.25 -22.15 35.78
N LEU A 526 -17.00 -21.84 35.42
CA LEU A 526 -16.20 -22.64 34.51
C LEU A 526 -15.73 -23.93 35.20
N SER A 527 -15.71 -25.03 34.45
CA SER A 527 -15.14 -26.30 34.93
C SER A 527 -13.61 -26.23 34.95
N ASP A 528 -12.96 -26.98 35.83
CA ASP A 528 -11.49 -27.09 35.92
C ASP A 528 -10.85 -27.50 34.57
N LEU A 529 -11.55 -28.31 33.77
CA LEU A 529 -11.11 -28.70 32.42
C LEU A 529 -11.12 -27.51 31.45
N GLN A 530 -12.09 -26.60 31.58
CA GLN A 530 -12.15 -25.39 30.77
C GLN A 530 -11.05 -24.39 31.16
N TRP A 531 -10.75 -24.27 32.45
CA TRP A 531 -9.61 -23.49 32.93
C TRP A 531 -8.27 -24.05 32.42
N ALA A 532 -8.10 -25.37 32.44
CA ALA A 532 -6.92 -26.02 31.86
C ALA A 532 -6.80 -25.74 30.34
N GLY A 533 -7.91 -25.80 29.61
CA GLY A 533 -7.94 -25.44 28.17
C GLY A 533 -7.59 -23.98 27.90
N ILE A 534 -8.08 -23.05 28.72
CA ILE A 534 -7.76 -21.61 28.63
C ILE A 534 -6.26 -21.39 28.88
N LEU A 535 -5.71 -21.98 29.94
CA LEU A 535 -4.28 -21.91 30.25
C LEU A 535 -3.42 -22.49 29.13
N ALA A 536 -3.83 -23.63 28.56
CA ALA A 536 -3.13 -24.25 27.43
C ALA A 536 -3.13 -23.35 26.18
N SER A 537 -4.27 -22.72 25.84
CA SER A 537 -4.34 -21.77 24.73
C SER A 537 -3.44 -20.56 24.96
N PHE A 538 -3.46 -19.95 26.14
CA PHE A 538 -2.58 -18.81 26.46
C PHE A 538 -1.10 -19.20 26.48
N ALA A 539 -0.76 -20.39 26.99
CA ALA A 539 0.59 -20.93 26.91
C ALA A 539 1.01 -21.14 25.44
N GLY A 540 0.10 -21.64 24.60
CA GLY A 540 0.29 -21.75 23.16
C GLY A 540 0.57 -20.41 22.50
N VAL A 541 -0.17 -19.35 22.84
CA VAL A 541 0.06 -17.98 22.36
C VAL A 541 1.45 -17.48 22.75
N VAL A 542 1.84 -17.61 24.03
CA VAL A 542 3.18 -17.21 24.51
C VAL A 542 4.28 -17.95 23.77
N LEU A 543 4.11 -19.25 23.54
CA LEU A 543 5.05 -20.06 22.76
C LEU A 543 5.14 -19.56 21.31
N LEU A 544 4.01 -19.27 20.67
CA LEU A 544 3.93 -18.76 19.30
C LEU A 544 4.64 -17.41 19.17
N ILE A 545 4.45 -16.50 20.14
CA ILE A 545 5.14 -15.21 20.22
C ILE A 545 6.65 -15.43 20.40
N GLY A 546 7.05 -16.30 21.32
CA GLY A 546 8.45 -16.64 21.54
C GLY A 546 9.12 -17.16 20.27
N LEU A 547 8.47 -18.08 19.57
CA LEU A 547 8.96 -18.60 18.29
C LEU A 547 9.06 -17.49 17.24
N ALA A 548 8.01 -16.66 17.09
CA ALA A 548 7.99 -15.56 16.12
C ALA A 548 9.07 -14.50 16.40
N THR A 549 9.40 -14.24 17.67
CA THR A 549 10.44 -13.27 18.02
C THR A 549 11.85 -13.86 17.92
N PHE A 550 12.11 -15.02 18.53
CA PHE A 550 13.47 -15.53 18.69
C PHE A 550 13.98 -16.33 17.50
N LEU A 551 13.13 -17.10 16.81
CA LEU A 551 13.56 -17.96 15.70
C LEU A 551 14.09 -17.14 14.50
N PRO A 552 13.37 -16.12 13.98
CA PRO A 552 13.87 -15.31 12.88
C PRO A 552 15.11 -14.50 13.27
N MET A 553 15.17 -14.02 14.51
CA MET A 553 16.33 -13.29 15.01
C MET A 553 17.59 -14.16 15.06
N ARG A 554 17.47 -15.43 15.45
CA ARG A 554 18.59 -16.40 15.41
C ARG A 554 19.02 -16.72 13.98
N LEU A 555 18.06 -16.97 13.08
CA LEU A 555 18.34 -17.26 11.67
C LEU A 555 18.99 -16.05 10.96
N GLY A 556 18.47 -14.85 11.19
CA GLY A 556 19.03 -13.60 10.66
C GLY A 556 20.44 -13.32 11.18
N LEU A 557 20.69 -13.56 12.49
CA LEU A 557 22.02 -13.45 13.07
C LEU A 557 23.02 -14.39 12.39
N LYS A 558 22.66 -15.68 12.26
CA LYS A 558 23.51 -16.68 11.63
C LYS A 558 23.83 -16.29 10.18
N LYS A 559 22.84 -15.82 9.44
CA LYS A 559 23.05 -15.39 8.06
C LYS A 559 23.99 -14.19 7.95
N LEU A 560 23.87 -13.20 8.83
CA LEU A 560 24.78 -12.05 8.86
C LEU A 560 26.22 -12.43 9.27
N GLN A 561 26.39 -13.49 10.06
CA GLN A 561 27.70 -14.02 10.42
C GLN A 561 28.36 -14.74 9.23
N GLU A 562 27.59 -15.49 8.45
CA GLU A 562 28.05 -16.23 7.25
C GLU A 562 28.32 -15.32 6.03
N MET A 563 27.91 -14.05 6.05
CA MET A 563 28.19 -13.14 4.95
C MET A 563 29.65 -12.67 4.99
N ASP A 564 30.41 -13.08 3.98
CA ASP A 564 31.69 -12.50 3.64
C ASP A 564 31.47 -11.15 2.93
N PHE A 565 32.29 -10.16 3.29
CA PHE A 565 32.20 -8.78 2.80
C PHE A 565 33.42 -8.43 1.95
#